data_AF-A0A8S2L677-F1
#
_entry.id   AF-A0A8S2L677-F1
#
_cell.length_a   1.000
_cell.length_b   1.000
_cell.length_c   1.000
_cell.angle_alpha   90.00
_cell.angle_beta   90.00
_cell.angle_gamma   90.00
#
_symmetry.space_group_name_H-M   'P 1'
#
loop_
_entity.id
_entity.type
_entity.pdbx_description
1 polymer ?
#
loop_
_entity_poly.entity_id
_entity_poly.type
_entity_poly.pdbx_seq_one_letter_code
_entity_poly.pdbx_strand_id
1 'polypeptide(L)'
;HAENQTVASILCLAEIYSRSVHIAHVACRDEILLIRAAKNKGLLVTCEVTPHHLFLHRDNTQGILKAHGHMKGFCHVKPELQTSDDCKALWDNMDVIDCIATDHAPHTLDEKSNKENPPPGFTGLQTVLPLLLTAVHDGKLTMDQLIEKMYTNPKRIFNLPDQGEDTFIEVDMERRWTVDDESLFTKAAWTPFIGMMLRGAVHRVVLRGEVVFVDGQVLAEQGTGRNIVQLRGESNHVKKIKAAQNLVLEKKYSPHEKRKRQRYISEPGVLDKPEAIPKIAASLAKHHILSSLQLNRVQCREIFTLAHFYRNAQLHHRPIEPILAGKILSHMFFEPSTRTQCSFTAAMLRLGGSVIPFDSQLSSIKKGESLEDSVRMLMSYSDAIVIRHPEVGVVQRVADISRVPVINAGDGIGEHPTQALLDVFTIREEIGTFNGLTITMVGDLKHGRTVHSLAKLLTIYSDKSITLNYVSPPSLAMPQDVMSCVSAAGIPQKLYTSLDEILPDTDVLYMTRIQKERFTSETEYEKVCDLYKITPKFMRKAKKHGKMIVMHPLPRLDEVSTAFDIDPRAAYFRQAENGLYIRMAILTILLSK
;
A
#
# COMPACT_ATOMS: atom_id res chain seq x y z
N HIS A 1 -32.23 16.32 -8.76
CA HIS A 1 -32.34 16.28 -7.29
C HIS A 1 -33.80 16.19 -6.92
N ALA A 2 -34.10 15.57 -5.78
CA ALA A 2 -35.44 15.54 -5.23
C ALA A 2 -35.84 16.96 -4.84
N GLU A 3 -36.92 17.44 -5.42
CA GLU A 3 -37.52 18.72 -5.09
C GLU A 3 -39.03 18.57 -5.20
N ASN A 4 -39.65 17.94 -4.19
CA ASN A 4 -41.09 17.74 -4.02
C ASN A 4 -41.86 17.52 -5.35
N GLN A 5 -42.45 18.58 -5.93
CA GLN A 5 -43.27 18.55 -7.15
C GLN A 5 -42.53 17.93 -8.36
N THR A 6 -41.21 18.10 -8.42
CA THR A 6 -40.37 17.54 -9.48
C THR A 6 -40.30 16.02 -9.39
N VAL A 7 -40.32 15.44 -8.18
CA VAL A 7 -40.28 13.98 -7.99
C VAL A 7 -41.54 13.34 -8.55
N ALA A 8 -42.72 13.85 -8.18
CA ALA A 8 -43.99 13.31 -8.70
C ALA A 8 -44.08 13.41 -10.23
N SER A 9 -43.63 14.53 -10.80
CA SER A 9 -43.61 14.76 -12.25
C SER A 9 -42.69 13.76 -12.97
N ILE A 10 -41.49 13.54 -12.44
CA ILE A 10 -40.52 12.60 -13.00
C ILE A 10 -41.01 11.16 -12.90
N LEU A 11 -41.63 10.77 -11.77
CA LEU A 11 -42.20 9.43 -11.60
C LEU A 11 -43.32 9.16 -12.60
N CYS A 12 -44.20 10.14 -12.82
CA CYS A 12 -45.26 10.06 -13.83
C CYS A 12 -44.67 9.88 -15.24
N LEU A 13 -43.65 10.66 -15.60
CA LEU A 13 -42.97 10.50 -16.90
C LEU A 13 -42.30 9.13 -17.03
N ALA A 14 -41.64 8.66 -15.98
CA ALA A 14 -41.01 7.34 -15.96
C ALA A 14 -42.03 6.21 -16.19
N GLU A 15 -43.23 6.34 -15.60
CA GLU A 15 -44.34 5.42 -15.81
C GLU A 15 -44.87 5.46 -17.24
N ILE A 16 -45.18 6.66 -17.77
CA ILE A 16 -45.71 6.85 -19.14
C ILE A 16 -44.78 6.24 -20.19
N TYR A 17 -43.47 6.41 -20.03
CA TYR A 17 -42.49 5.95 -21.00
C TYR A 17 -41.86 4.60 -20.66
N SER A 18 -42.31 3.94 -19.58
CA SER A 18 -41.74 2.68 -19.08
C SER A 18 -40.21 2.73 -18.96
N ARG A 19 -39.69 3.82 -18.40
CA ARG A 19 -38.25 4.04 -18.22
C ARG A 19 -37.86 3.91 -16.76
N SER A 20 -36.65 3.39 -16.53
CA SER A 20 -36.06 3.41 -15.20
C SER A 20 -35.60 4.81 -14.84
N VAL A 21 -35.76 5.19 -13.57
CA VAL A 21 -35.32 6.50 -13.07
C VAL A 21 -34.61 6.38 -11.73
N HIS A 22 -33.60 7.22 -11.53
CA HIS A 22 -32.90 7.35 -10.26
C HIS A 22 -33.15 8.74 -9.68
N ILE A 23 -33.70 8.82 -8.47
CA ILE A 23 -34.00 10.07 -7.78
C ILE A 23 -32.84 10.43 -6.84
N ALA A 24 -32.09 11.48 -7.20
CA ALA A 24 -30.93 11.95 -6.46
C ALA A 24 -31.31 12.82 -5.26
N HIS A 25 -30.64 12.63 -4.11
CA HIS A 25 -30.72 13.47 -2.91
C HIS A 25 -32.14 13.63 -2.33
N VAL A 26 -32.83 12.53 -2.01
CA VAL A 26 -34.11 12.57 -1.29
C VAL A 26 -33.91 13.25 0.07
N ALA A 27 -34.74 14.24 0.39
CA ALA A 27 -34.51 15.13 1.53
C ALA A 27 -35.68 15.21 2.50
N CYS A 28 -36.92 14.93 2.06
CA CYS A 28 -38.11 15.07 2.91
C CYS A 28 -38.99 13.81 2.97
N ARG A 29 -39.94 13.83 3.90
CA ARG A 29 -40.92 12.76 4.10
C ARG A 29 -41.79 12.51 2.88
N ASP A 30 -42.31 13.56 2.25
CA ASP A 30 -43.25 13.41 1.14
C ASP A 30 -42.58 12.75 -0.07
N GLU A 31 -41.32 13.09 -0.34
CA GLU A 31 -40.54 12.51 -1.42
C GLU A 31 -40.32 11.00 -1.22
N ILE A 32 -39.89 10.58 -0.03
CA ILE A 32 -39.61 9.15 0.22
C ILE A 32 -40.91 8.31 0.21
N LEU A 33 -42.03 8.88 0.69
CA LEU A 33 -43.33 8.21 0.63
C LEU A 33 -43.87 8.10 -0.80
N LEU A 34 -43.65 9.13 -1.64
CA LEU A 34 -43.98 9.07 -3.06
C LEU A 34 -43.17 7.99 -3.79
N ILE A 35 -41.85 7.92 -3.52
CA ILE A 35 -40.98 6.89 -4.10
C ILE A 35 -41.41 5.50 -3.64
N ARG A 36 -41.74 5.31 -2.36
CA ARG A 36 -42.29 4.05 -1.84
C ARG A 36 -43.56 3.65 -2.59
N ALA A 37 -44.49 4.58 -2.77
CA ALA A 37 -45.73 4.31 -3.50
C ALA A 37 -45.46 3.91 -4.96
N ALA A 38 -44.51 4.57 -5.62
CA ALA A 38 -44.08 4.21 -6.97
C ALA A 38 -43.45 2.81 -7.05
N LYS A 39 -42.54 2.46 -6.12
CA LYS A 39 -41.96 1.11 -6.02
C LYS A 39 -43.02 0.04 -5.80
N ASN A 40 -43.98 0.29 -4.91
CA ASN A 40 -45.08 -0.64 -4.61
C ASN A 40 -46.00 -0.86 -5.82
N LYS A 41 -46.11 0.11 -6.72
CA LYS A 41 -46.81 -0.01 -8.02
C LYS A 41 -45.99 -0.74 -9.10
N GLY A 42 -44.75 -1.11 -8.81
CA GLY A 42 -43.86 -1.81 -9.75
C GLY A 42 -43.11 -0.89 -10.70
N LEU A 43 -43.09 0.42 -10.48
CA LEU A 43 -42.28 1.34 -11.28
C LEU A 43 -40.78 1.04 -11.05
N LEU A 44 -39.99 1.13 -12.11
CA LEU A 44 -38.54 0.95 -12.08
C LEU A 44 -37.83 2.20 -11.53
N VAL A 45 -38.12 2.56 -10.28
CA VAL A 45 -37.50 3.69 -9.59
C VAL A 45 -36.44 3.20 -8.61
N THR A 46 -35.33 3.92 -8.58
CA THR A 46 -34.34 3.87 -7.50
C THR A 46 -34.11 5.26 -6.93
N CYS A 47 -33.54 5.37 -5.74
CA CYS A 47 -33.28 6.64 -5.10
C CYS A 47 -32.07 6.58 -4.17
N GLU A 48 -31.54 7.75 -3.86
CA GLU A 48 -30.45 7.93 -2.91
C GLU A 48 -30.73 9.05 -1.91
N VAL A 49 -30.12 8.93 -0.74
CA VAL A 49 -30.12 9.94 0.32
C VAL A 49 -28.70 10.39 0.60
N THR A 50 -28.51 11.59 1.13
CA THR A 50 -27.19 12.09 1.53
C THR A 50 -26.99 12.05 3.04
N PRO A 51 -25.75 11.93 3.54
CA PRO A 51 -25.48 11.97 4.98
C PRO A 51 -25.99 13.24 5.65
N HIS A 52 -25.87 14.41 4.99
CA HIS A 52 -26.35 15.64 5.59
C HIS A 52 -27.88 15.66 5.77
N HIS A 53 -28.66 15.03 4.89
CA HIS A 53 -30.12 14.88 5.12
C HIS A 53 -30.47 13.82 6.17
N LEU A 54 -29.55 12.89 6.48
CA LEU A 54 -29.74 11.88 7.53
C LEU A 54 -29.28 12.34 8.92
N PHE A 55 -28.33 13.25 9.02
CA PHE A 55 -27.73 13.64 10.31
C PHE A 55 -27.97 15.10 10.67
N LEU A 56 -28.32 15.95 9.70
CA LEU A 56 -28.59 17.36 9.91
C LEU A 56 -30.04 17.70 9.54
N HIS A 57 -30.62 18.63 10.28
CA HIS A 57 -31.94 19.21 10.06
C HIS A 57 -31.89 20.68 10.47
N ARG A 58 -32.90 21.47 10.07
CA ARG A 58 -32.94 22.93 10.30
C ARG A 58 -32.68 23.31 11.77
N ASP A 59 -33.15 22.48 12.70
CA ASP A 59 -33.10 22.74 14.14
C ASP A 59 -31.78 22.33 14.82
N ASN A 60 -30.90 21.55 14.16
CA ASN A 60 -29.61 21.14 14.73
C ASN A 60 -28.39 21.80 14.04
N THR A 61 -28.61 22.90 13.32
CA THR A 61 -27.54 23.66 12.63
C THR A 61 -26.72 24.58 13.54
N GLN A 62 -27.07 24.70 14.82
CA GLN A 62 -26.41 25.63 15.74
C GLN A 62 -24.91 25.33 15.92
N GLY A 63 -24.51 24.05 15.87
CA GLY A 63 -23.10 23.65 15.91
C GLY A 63 -22.31 24.21 14.72
N ILE A 64 -22.86 24.09 13.52
CA ILE A 64 -22.31 24.63 12.27
C ILE A 64 -22.18 26.15 12.36
N LEU A 65 -23.28 26.81 12.77
CA LEU A 65 -23.30 28.27 12.88
C LEU A 65 -22.27 28.75 13.90
N LYS A 66 -22.18 28.12 15.07
CA LYS A 66 -21.22 28.51 16.11
C LYS A 66 -19.77 28.34 15.64
N ALA A 67 -19.46 27.25 14.94
CA ALA A 67 -18.12 27.00 14.41
C ALA A 67 -17.69 28.00 13.33
N HIS A 68 -18.65 28.53 12.57
CA HIS A 68 -18.38 29.40 11.41
C HIS A 68 -18.94 30.83 11.58
N GLY A 69 -18.85 31.39 12.79
CA GLY A 69 -19.14 32.81 13.04
C GLY A 69 -20.59 33.23 12.77
N HIS A 70 -21.54 32.31 12.93
CA HIS A 70 -22.98 32.47 12.69
C HIS A 70 -23.36 32.88 11.25
N MET A 71 -22.50 32.57 10.28
CA MET A 71 -22.77 32.86 8.87
C MET A 71 -23.73 31.83 8.27
N LYS A 72 -24.92 32.29 7.84
CA LYS A 72 -25.98 31.43 7.30
C LYS A 72 -25.59 30.66 6.05
N GLY A 73 -24.61 31.13 5.28
CA GLY A 73 -24.11 30.45 4.09
C GLY A 73 -23.62 29.03 4.38
N PHE A 74 -23.09 28.77 5.57
CA PHE A 74 -22.63 27.45 6.02
C PHE A 74 -23.74 26.42 6.23
N CYS A 75 -25.01 26.84 6.20
CA CYS A 75 -26.17 25.95 6.21
C CYS A 75 -26.84 25.82 4.83
N HIS A 76 -26.34 26.52 3.81
CA HIS A 76 -26.92 26.52 2.47
C HIS A 76 -26.46 25.29 1.68
N VAL A 77 -27.42 24.42 1.33
CA VAL A 77 -27.26 23.20 0.53
C VAL A 77 -28.52 22.97 -0.30
N LYS A 78 -28.43 22.19 -1.38
CA LYS A 78 -29.57 21.84 -2.25
C LYS A 78 -29.63 20.32 -2.51
N PRO A 79 -30.73 19.64 -2.16
CA PRO A 79 -31.93 20.17 -1.49
C PRO A 79 -31.62 20.75 -0.10
N GLU A 80 -32.47 21.65 0.38
CA GLU A 80 -32.25 22.28 1.69
C GLU A 80 -32.42 21.26 2.81
N LEU A 81 -31.69 21.46 3.91
CA LEU A 81 -31.96 20.74 5.16
C LEU A 81 -33.43 20.90 5.54
N GLN A 82 -34.07 19.80 5.90
CA GLN A 82 -35.50 19.75 6.25
C GLN A 82 -35.70 19.68 7.77
N THR A 83 -36.91 19.40 8.23
CA THR A 83 -37.22 19.31 9.66
C THR A 83 -36.65 18.04 10.31
N SER A 84 -36.63 17.97 11.64
CA SER A 84 -36.28 16.72 12.34
C SER A 84 -37.22 15.56 11.98
N ASP A 85 -38.49 15.83 11.70
CA ASP A 85 -39.49 14.82 11.34
C ASP A 85 -39.24 14.26 9.95
N ASP A 86 -38.78 15.10 9.01
CA ASP A 86 -38.33 14.66 7.69
C ASP A 86 -37.10 13.75 7.80
N CYS A 87 -36.11 14.17 8.58
CA CYS A 87 -34.91 13.38 8.84
C CYS A 87 -35.27 12.01 9.45
N LYS A 88 -36.18 11.99 10.43
CA LYS A 88 -36.72 10.75 11.01
C LYS A 88 -37.44 9.90 9.96
N ALA A 89 -38.25 10.52 9.10
CA ALA A 89 -38.93 9.78 8.04
C ALA A 89 -37.95 9.11 7.08
N LEU A 90 -36.82 9.73 6.75
CA LEU A 90 -35.78 9.09 5.94
C LEU A 90 -35.20 7.85 6.63
N TRP A 91 -34.89 7.93 7.93
CA TRP A 91 -34.43 6.78 8.71
C TRP A 91 -35.46 5.66 8.81
N ASP A 92 -36.74 6.01 9.03
CA ASP A 92 -37.85 5.05 9.12
C ASP A 92 -38.14 4.35 7.78
N ASN A 93 -37.63 4.88 6.66
CA ASN A 93 -37.85 4.38 5.31
C ASN A 93 -36.53 3.90 4.65
N MET A 94 -35.56 3.46 5.45
CA MET A 94 -34.26 2.98 4.96
C MET A 94 -34.38 1.74 4.05
N ASP A 95 -35.48 0.98 4.13
CA ASP A 95 -35.85 -0.10 3.21
C ASP A 95 -36.15 0.40 1.78
N VAL A 96 -36.61 1.65 1.65
CA VAL A 96 -36.96 2.26 0.36
C VAL A 96 -35.71 2.85 -0.32
N ILE A 97 -34.74 3.31 0.45
CA ILE A 97 -33.55 4.01 -0.04
C ILE A 97 -32.57 3.01 -0.66
N ASP A 98 -32.16 3.17 -1.92
CA ASP A 98 -31.28 2.21 -2.58
C ASP A 98 -29.80 2.52 -2.35
N CYS A 99 -29.43 3.80 -2.34
CA CYS A 99 -28.05 4.25 -2.21
C CYS A 99 -27.89 5.33 -1.13
N ILE A 100 -26.68 5.43 -0.58
CA ILE A 100 -26.26 6.62 0.17
C ILE A 100 -25.19 7.31 -0.67
N ALA A 101 -25.43 8.57 -1.04
CA ALA A 101 -24.56 9.35 -1.91
C ALA A 101 -23.96 10.52 -1.14
N THR A 102 -22.66 10.78 -1.34
CA THR A 102 -21.94 11.77 -0.53
C THR A 102 -22.37 13.22 -0.81
N ASP A 103 -22.82 13.50 -2.03
CA ASP A 103 -23.11 14.84 -2.55
C ASP A 103 -22.02 15.87 -2.16
N HIS A 104 -20.77 15.46 -2.34
CA HIS A 104 -19.63 16.28 -1.98
C HIS A 104 -19.50 17.48 -2.93
N ALA A 105 -19.86 18.65 -2.44
CA ALA A 105 -19.79 19.92 -3.15
C ALA A 105 -18.87 20.89 -2.37
N PRO A 106 -17.54 20.81 -2.57
CA PRO A 106 -16.58 21.59 -1.81
C PRO A 106 -16.56 23.06 -2.25
N HIS A 107 -16.71 23.95 -1.26
CA HIS A 107 -16.58 25.40 -1.38
C HIS A 107 -15.66 25.92 -0.28
N THR A 108 -14.84 26.92 -0.60
CA THR A 108 -13.91 27.49 0.39
C THR A 108 -14.67 28.22 1.51
N LEU A 109 -13.99 28.43 2.64
CA LEU A 109 -14.52 29.25 3.74
C LEU A 109 -14.97 30.64 3.24
N ASP A 110 -14.17 31.27 2.39
CA ASP A 110 -14.47 32.61 1.85
C ASP A 110 -15.72 32.61 0.98
N GLU A 111 -15.87 31.61 0.10
CA GLU A 111 -17.06 31.46 -0.75
C GLU A 111 -18.33 31.29 0.09
N LYS A 112 -18.28 30.45 1.12
CA LYS A 112 -19.41 30.19 2.04
C LYS A 112 -19.71 31.37 2.97
N SER A 113 -18.70 32.21 3.23
CA SER A 113 -18.81 33.42 4.07
C SER A 113 -19.40 34.61 3.31
N ASN A 114 -19.58 34.51 1.98
CA ASN A 114 -20.21 35.56 1.19
C ASN A 114 -21.65 35.81 1.67
N LYS A 115 -21.94 37.05 2.09
CA LYS A 115 -23.24 37.44 2.66
C LYS A 115 -24.34 37.63 1.63
N GLU A 116 -24.00 37.92 0.38
CA GLU A 116 -24.97 38.21 -0.67
C GLU A 116 -25.48 36.94 -1.35
N ASN A 117 -24.57 36.04 -1.74
CA ASN A 117 -24.93 34.82 -2.46
C ASN A 117 -23.96 33.67 -2.18
N PRO A 118 -24.03 33.04 -0.99
CA PRO A 118 -23.17 31.90 -0.67
C PRO A 118 -23.58 30.69 -1.51
N PRO A 119 -22.62 29.95 -2.11
CA PRO A 119 -22.96 28.79 -2.94
C PRO A 119 -23.56 27.64 -2.10
N PRO A 120 -24.55 26.91 -2.63
CA PRO A 120 -25.09 25.74 -1.97
C PRO A 120 -24.13 24.56 -2.06
N GLY A 121 -23.92 23.84 -0.97
CA GLY A 121 -23.10 22.63 -0.97
C GLY A 121 -22.37 22.39 0.34
N PHE A 122 -22.06 21.11 0.59
CA PHE A 122 -21.39 20.61 1.78
C PHE A 122 -20.21 19.70 1.47
N THR A 123 -19.29 19.65 2.44
CA THR A 123 -18.12 18.77 2.43
C THR A 123 -18.30 17.59 3.39
N GLY A 124 -18.11 16.36 2.92
CA GLY A 124 -18.37 15.18 3.75
C GLY A 124 -17.68 13.89 3.35
N LEU A 125 -16.71 13.92 2.41
CA LEU A 125 -16.04 12.69 1.96
C LEU A 125 -15.33 11.94 3.09
N GLN A 126 -14.69 12.67 4.01
CA GLN A 126 -13.98 12.05 5.12
C GLN A 126 -14.92 11.57 6.23
N THR A 127 -16.05 12.26 6.42
CA THR A 127 -16.97 12.02 7.55
C THR A 127 -18.10 11.05 7.22
N VAL A 128 -18.43 10.85 5.93
CA VAL A 128 -19.57 10.00 5.52
C VAL A 128 -19.53 8.61 6.12
N LEU A 129 -18.42 7.87 5.98
CA LEU A 129 -18.34 6.51 6.48
C LEU A 129 -18.34 6.48 8.02
N PRO A 130 -17.51 7.27 8.74
CA PRO A 130 -17.61 7.41 10.19
C PRO A 130 -19.01 7.76 10.74
N LEU A 131 -19.76 8.65 10.07
CA LEU A 131 -21.15 8.97 10.43
C LEU A 131 -22.05 7.74 10.30
N LEU A 132 -21.94 7.01 9.20
CA LEU A 132 -22.73 5.81 8.96
C LEU A 132 -22.34 4.66 9.88
N LEU A 133 -21.05 4.51 10.22
CA LEU A 133 -20.59 3.56 11.24
C LEU A 133 -21.14 3.90 12.62
N THR A 134 -21.26 5.20 12.94
CA THR A 134 -21.93 5.66 14.17
C THR A 134 -23.40 5.25 14.16
N ALA A 135 -24.11 5.43 13.05
CA ALA A 135 -25.50 4.95 12.91
C ALA A 135 -25.61 3.42 12.98
N VAL A 136 -24.61 2.68 12.50
CA VAL A 136 -24.54 1.23 12.69
C VAL A 136 -24.41 0.87 14.17
N HIS A 137 -23.51 1.57 14.87
CA HIS A 137 -23.33 1.39 16.30
C HIS A 137 -24.60 1.72 17.10
N ASP A 138 -25.31 2.79 16.74
CA ASP A 138 -26.55 3.23 17.37
C ASP A 138 -27.77 2.35 17.01
N GLY A 139 -27.58 1.33 16.18
CA GLY A 139 -28.64 0.41 15.75
C GLY A 139 -29.64 1.00 14.74
N LYS A 140 -29.34 2.17 14.15
CA LYS A 140 -30.15 2.79 13.08
C LYS A 140 -29.89 2.15 11.72
N LEU A 141 -28.74 1.52 11.53
CA LEU A 141 -28.33 0.85 10.31
C LEU A 141 -27.65 -0.48 10.66
N THR A 142 -27.71 -1.48 9.79
CA THR A 142 -26.88 -2.68 9.92
C THR A 142 -25.63 -2.57 9.02
N MET A 143 -24.58 -3.33 9.31
CA MET A 143 -23.39 -3.35 8.45
C MET A 143 -23.72 -3.83 7.03
N ASP A 144 -24.63 -4.81 6.91
CA ASP A 144 -25.08 -5.31 5.60
C ASP A 144 -25.80 -4.23 4.81
N GLN A 145 -26.71 -3.47 5.44
CA GLN A 145 -27.39 -2.34 4.80
C GLN A 145 -26.41 -1.24 4.40
N LEU A 146 -25.37 -0.99 5.21
CA LEU A 146 -24.33 -0.02 4.86
C LEU A 146 -23.59 -0.44 3.60
N ILE A 147 -23.11 -1.68 3.54
CA ILE A 147 -22.42 -2.24 2.36
C ILE A 147 -23.36 -2.26 1.16
N GLU A 148 -24.61 -2.66 1.35
CA GLU A 148 -25.61 -2.71 0.30
C GLU A 148 -25.80 -1.33 -0.34
N LYS A 149 -25.97 -0.28 0.47
CA LYS A 149 -26.30 1.07 -0.01
C LYS A 149 -25.11 1.89 -0.48
N MET A 150 -23.90 1.62 0.01
CA MET A 150 -22.68 2.34 -0.39
C MET A 150 -21.89 1.63 -1.49
N TYR A 151 -22.08 0.32 -1.69
CA TYR A 151 -21.30 -0.47 -2.64
C TYR A 151 -22.17 -1.32 -3.58
N THR A 152 -22.96 -2.25 -3.05
CA THR A 152 -23.66 -3.27 -3.87
C THR A 152 -24.71 -2.66 -4.80
N ASN A 153 -25.60 -1.82 -4.27
CA ASN A 153 -26.66 -1.17 -5.03
C ASN A 153 -26.12 -0.14 -6.03
N PRO A 154 -25.22 0.79 -5.68
CA PRO A 154 -24.62 1.69 -6.66
C PRO A 154 -23.97 0.93 -7.83
N LYS A 155 -23.23 -0.15 -7.54
CA LYS A 155 -22.61 -1.00 -8.55
C LYS A 155 -23.63 -1.61 -9.50
N ARG A 156 -24.73 -2.16 -8.96
CA ARG A 156 -25.83 -2.73 -9.75
C ARG A 156 -26.59 -1.68 -10.56
N ILE A 157 -26.97 -0.57 -9.94
CA ILE A 157 -27.83 0.48 -10.51
C ILE A 157 -27.10 1.20 -11.65
N PHE A 158 -25.83 1.54 -11.45
CA PHE A 158 -25.04 2.29 -12.43
C PHE A 158 -24.15 1.39 -13.30
N ASN A 159 -24.28 0.06 -13.14
CA ASN A 159 -23.51 -0.94 -13.88
C ASN A 159 -22.00 -0.66 -13.83
N LEU A 160 -21.49 -0.51 -12.59
CA LEU A 160 -20.08 -0.29 -12.30
C LEU A 160 -19.35 -1.65 -12.32
N PRO A 161 -18.08 -1.69 -12.75
CA PRO A 161 -17.29 -2.92 -12.74
C PRO A 161 -17.05 -3.41 -11.30
N ASP A 162 -16.74 -4.70 -11.18
CA ASP A 162 -16.17 -5.22 -9.95
C ASP A 162 -14.82 -4.57 -9.66
N GLN A 163 -14.56 -4.29 -8.40
CA GLN A 163 -13.29 -3.69 -7.95
C GLN A 163 -12.28 -4.74 -7.48
N GLY A 164 -12.66 -6.03 -7.48
CA GLY A 164 -11.81 -7.13 -7.04
C GLY A 164 -11.72 -7.24 -5.52
N GLU A 165 -11.16 -8.36 -5.03
CA GLU A 165 -10.92 -8.58 -3.59
C GLU A 165 -9.75 -7.74 -3.06
N ASP A 166 -8.96 -7.15 -3.96
CA ASP A 166 -7.81 -6.28 -3.68
C ASP A 166 -8.21 -4.81 -3.49
N THR A 167 -9.50 -4.47 -3.53
CA THR A 167 -10.02 -3.14 -3.21
C THR A 167 -10.98 -3.25 -2.02
N PHE A 168 -10.56 -2.75 -0.86
CA PHE A 168 -11.37 -2.82 0.36
C PHE A 168 -11.04 -1.70 1.35
N ILE A 169 -11.94 -1.49 2.30
CA ILE A 169 -11.78 -0.54 3.40
C ILE A 169 -11.79 -1.34 4.71
N GLU A 170 -10.80 -1.08 5.56
CA GLU A 170 -10.79 -1.55 6.94
C GLU A 170 -11.18 -0.42 7.86
N VAL A 171 -12.08 -0.74 8.79
CA VAL A 171 -12.64 0.21 9.74
C VAL A 171 -12.38 -0.27 11.16
N ASP A 172 -12.03 0.66 12.03
CA ASP A 172 -12.04 0.45 13.48
C ASP A 172 -13.41 0.88 14.00
N MET A 173 -14.24 -0.09 14.42
CA MET A 173 -15.61 0.13 14.91
C MET A 173 -15.67 0.78 16.29
N GLU A 174 -14.59 0.69 17.07
CA GLU A 174 -14.58 1.10 18.47
C GLU A 174 -13.97 2.48 18.68
N ARG A 175 -13.17 2.95 17.71
CA ARG A 175 -12.55 4.27 17.75
C ARG A 175 -13.59 5.39 17.89
N ARG A 176 -13.43 6.21 18.92
CA ARG A 176 -14.22 7.42 19.17
C ARG A 176 -13.38 8.65 18.90
N TRP A 177 -13.97 9.63 18.24
CA TRP A 177 -13.29 10.89 17.94
C TRP A 177 -14.33 11.97 17.64
N THR A 178 -13.96 13.23 17.87
CA THR A 178 -14.80 14.39 17.54
C THR A 178 -14.35 14.95 16.21
N VAL A 179 -15.29 15.35 15.36
CA VAL A 179 -14.96 16.04 14.11
C VAL A 179 -14.41 17.42 14.44
N ASP A 180 -13.18 17.69 14.02
CA ASP A 180 -12.50 18.99 14.13
C ASP A 180 -12.00 19.44 12.75
N ASP A 181 -11.69 20.74 12.60
CA ASP A 181 -11.22 21.31 11.33
C ASP A 181 -9.75 20.94 11.03
N GLU A 182 -8.93 20.72 12.07
CA GLU A 182 -7.49 20.45 11.94
C GLU A 182 -7.18 19.09 11.31
N SER A 183 -8.11 18.13 11.41
CA SER A 183 -7.95 16.77 10.88
C SER A 183 -8.55 16.54 9.48
N LEU A 184 -9.07 17.58 8.82
CA LEU A 184 -9.77 17.43 7.54
C LEU A 184 -8.82 17.43 6.32
N PHE A 185 -8.85 16.34 5.56
CA PHE A 185 -8.20 16.20 4.27
C PHE A 185 -9.07 16.79 3.14
N THR A 186 -9.41 18.08 3.25
CA THR A 186 -10.20 18.79 2.23
C THR A 186 -9.66 20.19 1.97
N LYS A 187 -9.62 20.59 0.68
CA LYS A 187 -9.22 21.95 0.28
C LYS A 187 -10.18 23.03 0.81
N ALA A 188 -11.41 22.66 1.15
CA ALA A 188 -12.39 23.57 1.72
C ALA A 188 -12.01 24.00 3.16
N ALA A 189 -11.26 23.16 3.89
CA ALA A 189 -10.89 23.35 5.29
C ALA A 189 -12.08 23.55 6.26
N TRP A 190 -13.24 22.93 5.97
CA TRP A 190 -14.39 22.89 6.88
C TRP A 190 -15.33 21.73 6.56
N THR A 191 -16.26 21.41 7.46
CA THR A 191 -17.35 20.43 7.27
C THR A 191 -18.58 20.79 8.12
N PRO A 192 -19.83 20.53 7.65
CA PRO A 192 -21.03 20.79 8.46
C PRO A 192 -21.21 19.82 9.63
N PHE A 193 -20.32 18.84 9.80
CA PHE A 193 -20.38 17.87 10.90
C PHE A 193 -19.44 18.22 12.07
N ILE A 194 -18.87 19.43 12.06
CA ILE A 194 -17.93 19.91 13.07
C ILE A 194 -18.51 19.78 14.49
N GLY A 195 -17.70 19.30 15.43
CA GLY A 195 -18.08 19.09 16.84
C GLY A 195 -18.94 17.85 17.09
N MET A 196 -19.34 17.08 16.07
CA MET A 196 -20.04 15.82 16.28
C MET A 196 -19.08 14.75 16.81
N MET A 197 -19.51 14.01 17.83
CA MET A 197 -18.80 12.83 18.32
C MET A 197 -19.17 11.63 17.46
N LEU A 198 -18.18 11.01 16.83
CA LEU A 198 -18.34 9.85 15.97
C LEU A 198 -17.74 8.61 16.63
N ARG A 199 -18.34 7.44 16.33
CA ARG A 199 -17.84 6.12 16.69
C ARG A 199 -17.70 5.27 15.43
N GLY A 200 -16.51 4.77 15.19
CA GLY A 200 -16.12 4.23 13.90
C GLY A 200 -15.16 5.16 13.18
N ALA A 201 -14.05 4.62 12.69
CA ALA A 201 -13.10 5.36 11.88
C ALA A 201 -12.55 4.47 10.76
N VAL A 202 -12.21 5.07 9.62
CA VAL A 202 -11.44 4.39 8.59
C VAL A 202 -10.04 4.17 9.15
N HIS A 203 -9.61 2.91 9.21
CA HIS A 203 -8.25 2.55 9.63
C HIS A 203 -7.34 2.46 8.40
N ARG A 204 -7.79 1.76 7.36
CA ARG A 204 -7.01 1.52 6.14
C ARG A 204 -7.91 1.48 4.91
N VAL A 205 -7.43 2.02 3.79
CA VAL A 205 -8.06 1.86 2.48
C VAL A 205 -7.04 1.23 1.55
N VAL A 206 -7.41 0.11 0.95
CA VAL A 206 -6.65 -0.55 -0.11
C VAL A 206 -7.42 -0.38 -1.41
N LEU A 207 -6.76 0.15 -2.43
CA LEU A 207 -7.33 0.40 -3.73
C LEU A 207 -6.48 -0.32 -4.79
N ARG A 208 -7.00 -1.42 -5.34
CA ARG A 208 -6.34 -2.26 -6.34
C ARG A 208 -5.00 -2.80 -5.86
N GLY A 209 -4.98 -3.35 -4.64
CA GLY A 209 -3.81 -3.92 -3.99
C GLY A 209 -2.89 -2.93 -3.30
N GLU A 210 -3.05 -1.62 -3.56
CA GLU A 210 -2.19 -0.58 -2.97
C GLU A 210 -2.87 0.09 -1.78
N VAL A 211 -2.14 0.23 -0.66
CA VAL A 211 -2.64 0.96 0.51
C VAL A 211 -2.62 2.45 0.20
N VAL A 212 -3.79 3.05 0.02
CA VAL A 212 -3.95 4.47 -0.34
C VAL A 212 -4.25 5.36 0.86
N PHE A 213 -4.62 4.77 1.98
CA PHE A 213 -4.82 5.47 3.25
C PHE A 213 -4.55 4.50 4.41
N VAL A 214 -3.85 4.95 5.45
CA VAL A 214 -3.69 4.20 6.71
C VAL A 214 -3.46 5.15 7.87
N ASP A 215 -4.08 4.87 9.02
CA ASP A 215 -3.86 5.58 10.29
C ASP A 215 -3.93 7.12 10.20
N GLY A 216 -4.90 7.62 9.44
CA GLY A 216 -5.11 9.06 9.28
C GLY A 216 -4.15 9.71 8.28
N GLN A 217 -3.39 8.95 7.50
CA GLN A 217 -2.52 9.48 6.46
C GLN A 217 -3.02 9.03 5.08
N VAL A 218 -3.23 9.99 4.17
CA VAL A 218 -3.48 9.72 2.77
C VAL A 218 -2.13 9.41 2.11
N LEU A 219 -1.95 8.17 1.65
CA LEU A 219 -0.74 7.70 0.97
C LEU A 219 -0.85 7.81 -0.56
N ALA A 220 -2.09 7.86 -1.08
CA ALA A 220 -2.32 8.08 -2.49
C ALA A 220 -2.04 9.54 -2.89
N GLU A 221 -1.36 9.70 -4.02
CA GLU A 221 -1.23 11.01 -4.62
C GLU A 221 -2.54 11.58 -5.14
N GLN A 222 -2.59 12.91 -5.16
CA GLN A 222 -3.71 13.64 -5.74
C GLN A 222 -3.85 13.30 -7.23
N GLY A 223 -5.03 12.83 -7.62
CA GLY A 223 -5.32 12.48 -9.03
C GLY A 223 -5.12 11.01 -9.40
N THR A 224 -4.76 10.13 -8.46
CA THR A 224 -4.56 8.66 -8.64
C THR A 224 -5.82 7.85 -9.01
N GLY A 225 -6.96 8.51 -9.18
CA GLY A 225 -8.22 7.89 -9.62
C GLY A 225 -8.14 7.40 -11.07
N ARG A 226 -8.97 6.40 -11.41
CA ARG A 226 -9.14 5.93 -12.80
C ARG A 226 -10.59 6.11 -13.22
N ASN A 227 -10.80 6.58 -14.45
CA ASN A 227 -12.14 6.62 -15.02
C ASN A 227 -12.59 5.20 -15.39
N ILE A 228 -13.43 4.61 -14.55
CA ILE A 228 -13.93 3.24 -14.73
C ILE A 228 -15.01 3.12 -15.82
N VAL A 229 -15.49 4.24 -16.37
CA VAL A 229 -16.44 4.27 -17.49
C VAL A 229 -15.71 4.11 -18.84
N GLN A 230 -14.47 4.61 -18.98
CA GLN A 230 -13.68 4.51 -20.21
C GLN A 230 -13.09 3.12 -20.47
N LEU A 231 -12.94 2.28 -19.43
CA LEU A 231 -12.56 0.86 -19.56
C LEU A 231 -13.56 0.02 -20.39
N ARG A 232 -14.73 0.59 -20.74
CA ARG A 232 -15.71 0.00 -21.68
C ARG A 232 -15.21 -0.05 -23.14
N GLY A 233 -14.18 0.73 -23.51
CA GLY A 233 -13.75 0.88 -24.91
C GLY A 233 -12.95 -0.28 -25.50
N GLU A 234 -12.16 -1.00 -24.70
CA GLU A 234 -11.17 -1.95 -25.25
C GLU A 234 -11.61 -3.42 -25.19
N SER A 235 -12.49 -3.79 -24.25
CA SER A 235 -12.76 -5.22 -24.01
C SER A 235 -14.05 -5.77 -24.64
N ASN A 236 -14.93 -4.93 -25.20
CA ASN A 236 -16.23 -5.36 -25.75
C ASN A 236 -16.49 -5.01 -27.23
N HIS A 237 -15.65 -4.19 -27.87
CA HIS A 237 -15.83 -3.81 -29.28
C HIS A 237 -15.20 -4.80 -30.28
N VAL A 238 -14.13 -5.50 -29.90
CA VAL A 238 -13.41 -6.41 -30.81
C VAL A 238 -14.15 -7.75 -31.04
N LYS A 239 -15.01 -8.18 -30.11
CA LYS A 239 -15.77 -9.44 -30.25
C LYS A 239 -17.11 -9.29 -30.97
N LYS A 240 -17.73 -8.11 -30.98
CA LYS A 240 -19.03 -7.88 -31.66
C LYS A 240 -18.92 -7.42 -33.12
N ILE A 241 -17.79 -6.83 -33.52
CA ILE A 241 -17.61 -6.33 -34.91
C ILE A 241 -17.37 -7.46 -35.92
N LYS A 242 -16.75 -8.58 -35.51
CA LYS A 242 -16.55 -9.75 -36.41
C LYS A 242 -17.83 -10.54 -36.71
N ALA A 243 -18.87 -10.43 -35.87
CA ALA A 243 -20.14 -11.13 -36.07
C ALA A 243 -21.14 -10.33 -36.94
N ALA A 244 -20.98 -9.00 -37.03
CA ALA A 244 -21.89 -8.13 -37.75
C ALA A 244 -21.43 -7.79 -39.19
N GLN A 245 -20.19 -8.12 -39.58
CA GLN A 245 -19.64 -7.81 -40.91
C GLN A 245 -20.04 -8.79 -42.02
N ASN A 246 -20.82 -9.84 -41.72
CA ASN A 246 -21.28 -10.82 -42.72
C ASN A 246 -22.74 -10.66 -43.17
N LEU A 247 -23.40 -9.54 -42.86
CA LEU A 247 -24.70 -9.22 -43.46
C LEU A 247 -24.75 -7.77 -43.92
N VAL A 248 -25.17 -7.61 -45.18
CA VAL A 248 -25.50 -6.39 -45.94
C VAL A 248 -24.39 -5.85 -46.85
N LEU A 249 -24.40 -6.40 -48.06
CA LEU A 249 -23.91 -5.81 -49.30
C LEU A 249 -24.89 -4.73 -49.82
N GLU A 250 -24.30 -3.74 -50.49
CA GLU A 250 -24.86 -2.79 -51.47
C GLU A 250 -25.88 -1.71 -51.03
N LYS A 251 -25.44 -0.44 -51.02
CA LYS A 251 -25.93 0.57 -51.98
C LYS A 251 -25.06 1.84 -52.03
N LYS A 252 -25.19 2.50 -53.18
CA LYS A 252 -24.33 3.47 -53.86
C LYS A 252 -24.23 4.87 -53.22
N TYR A 253 -23.10 5.51 -53.52
CA TYR A 253 -22.72 6.95 -53.49
C TYR A 253 -23.84 8.02 -53.57
N SER A 254 -23.64 9.15 -52.88
CA SER A 254 -23.40 10.48 -53.49
C SER A 254 -22.93 11.54 -52.45
N PRO A 255 -22.10 12.55 -52.83
CA PRO A 255 -21.36 13.42 -51.91
C PRO A 255 -21.88 14.86 -51.81
N HIS A 256 -21.91 15.43 -50.60
CA HIS A 256 -21.81 16.86 -50.22
C HIS A 256 -22.01 16.87 -48.69
N GLU A 257 -21.26 17.54 -47.81
CA GLU A 257 -20.62 18.85 -47.88
C GLU A 257 -19.35 18.89 -47.01
N LYS A 258 -18.39 19.72 -47.44
CA LYS A 258 -17.16 20.05 -46.72
C LYS A 258 -17.47 20.91 -45.50
N ARG A 259 -16.98 20.54 -44.30
CA ARG A 259 -16.60 21.52 -43.27
C ARG A 259 -15.43 21.04 -42.40
N LYS A 260 -14.30 21.75 -42.57
CA LYS A 260 -13.07 21.89 -41.77
C LYS A 260 -12.84 20.86 -40.64
N ARG A 261 -11.97 19.87 -40.90
CA ARG A 261 -11.16 19.23 -39.85
C ARG A 261 -9.97 20.13 -39.53
N GLN A 262 -10.06 20.85 -38.42
CA GLN A 262 -8.91 21.47 -37.78
C GLN A 262 -8.16 20.35 -37.05
N ARG A 263 -6.96 20.02 -37.53
CA ARG A 263 -6.04 19.12 -36.82
C ARG A 263 -5.65 19.81 -35.51
N TYR A 264 -6.19 19.34 -34.39
CA TYR A 264 -5.52 19.54 -33.11
C TYR A 264 -4.33 18.59 -33.09
N ILE A 265 -3.15 19.15 -33.36
CA ILE A 265 -1.88 18.58 -32.89
C ILE A 265 -2.01 18.66 -31.36
N SER A 266 -2.17 17.52 -30.71
CA SER A 266 -2.03 17.44 -29.26
C SER A 266 -0.60 17.86 -28.92
N GLU A 267 -0.47 18.90 -28.10
CA GLU A 267 0.80 19.28 -27.49
C GLU A 267 1.42 18.07 -26.76
N PRO A 268 2.76 18.01 -26.63
CA PRO A 268 3.41 16.95 -25.89
C PRO A 268 2.84 16.92 -24.47
N GLY A 269 2.38 15.74 -24.03
CA GLY A 269 1.88 15.55 -22.68
C GLY A 269 2.87 16.11 -21.66
N VAL A 270 2.36 16.88 -20.71
CA VAL A 270 3.11 17.33 -19.55
C VAL A 270 3.71 16.09 -18.91
N LEU A 271 5.03 15.92 -19.02
CA LEU A 271 5.79 14.96 -18.22
C LEU A 271 5.43 15.23 -16.76
N ASP A 272 4.86 14.25 -16.07
CA ASP A 272 4.58 14.35 -14.64
C ASP A 272 5.84 14.87 -13.95
N LYS A 273 5.71 16.00 -13.24
CA LYS A 273 6.83 16.56 -12.49
C LYS A 273 7.29 15.50 -11.49
N PRO A 274 8.61 15.33 -11.31
CA PRO A 274 9.10 14.41 -10.30
C PRO A 274 8.53 14.77 -8.92
N GLU A 275 8.09 13.75 -8.19
CA GLU A 275 7.52 13.92 -6.86
C GLU A 275 8.61 14.29 -5.85
N ALA A 276 8.33 15.27 -4.99
CA ALA A 276 9.31 15.73 -4.01
C ALA A 276 9.60 14.64 -2.97
N ILE A 277 10.88 14.33 -2.79
CA ILE A 277 11.31 13.32 -1.82
C ILE A 277 10.86 13.72 -0.40
N PRO A 278 10.28 12.80 0.40
CA PRO A 278 9.85 13.09 1.76
C PRO A 278 10.98 13.70 2.59
N LYS A 279 10.68 14.79 3.32
CA LYS A 279 11.65 15.40 4.25
C LYS A 279 11.93 14.43 5.40
N ILE A 280 13.17 14.01 5.54
CA ILE A 280 13.62 13.06 6.56
C ILE A 280 14.75 13.69 7.37
N ALA A 281 14.86 13.34 8.65
CA ALA A 281 15.83 13.94 9.56
C ALA A 281 17.29 13.57 9.24
N ALA A 282 17.52 12.76 8.20
CA ALA A 282 18.82 12.26 7.74
C ALA A 282 19.67 11.68 8.89
N SER A 283 19.04 10.92 9.79
CA SER A 283 19.66 10.44 11.03
C SER A 283 20.86 9.50 10.83
N LEU A 284 21.02 8.96 9.62
CA LEU A 284 22.16 8.13 9.20
C LEU A 284 23.15 8.86 8.28
N ALA A 285 22.98 10.16 8.03
CA ALA A 285 23.87 10.90 7.12
C ALA A 285 25.33 10.69 7.51
N LYS A 286 26.16 10.26 6.55
CA LYS A 286 27.59 9.94 6.72
C LYS A 286 27.94 8.81 7.70
N HIS A 287 26.97 8.04 8.19
CA HIS A 287 27.24 6.89 9.06
C HIS A 287 27.52 5.62 8.23
N HIS A 288 28.31 4.70 8.79
CA HIS A 288 28.49 3.38 8.20
C HIS A 288 27.27 2.50 8.48
N ILE A 289 26.99 1.54 7.59
CA ILE A 289 25.98 0.50 7.79
C ILE A 289 26.68 -0.86 7.82
N LEU A 290 27.13 -1.28 9.00
CA LEU A 290 27.93 -2.48 9.22
C LEU A 290 27.15 -3.67 9.81
N SER A 291 26.29 -3.43 10.81
CA SER A 291 25.54 -4.47 11.55
C SER A 291 24.05 -4.13 11.69
N SER A 292 23.21 -5.14 11.79
CA SER A 292 21.76 -4.97 12.01
C SER A 292 21.46 -4.36 13.38
N LEU A 293 22.32 -4.58 14.37
CA LEU A 293 22.17 -4.06 15.74
C LEU A 293 22.47 -2.56 15.87
N GLN A 294 23.17 -1.96 14.88
CA GLN A 294 23.43 -0.52 14.88
C GLN A 294 22.15 0.30 14.57
N LEU A 295 21.13 -0.36 14.00
CA LEU A 295 19.93 0.29 13.50
C LEU A 295 18.86 0.31 14.58
N ASN A 296 18.32 1.50 14.83
CA ASN A 296 17.18 1.67 15.71
C ASN A 296 15.85 1.80 14.93
N ARG A 297 14.73 1.79 15.66
CA ARG A 297 13.39 1.86 15.08
C ARG A 297 13.15 3.14 14.26
N VAL A 298 13.73 4.27 14.65
CA VAL A 298 13.59 5.54 13.93
C VAL A 298 14.31 5.46 12.59
N GLN A 299 15.55 5.00 12.58
CA GLN A 299 16.36 4.81 11.38
C GLN A 299 15.71 3.82 10.41
N CYS A 300 15.22 2.68 10.91
CA CYS A 300 14.48 1.73 10.08
C CYS A 300 13.22 2.35 9.49
N ARG A 301 12.46 3.15 10.27
CA ARG A 301 11.28 3.86 9.77
C ARG A 301 11.64 4.81 8.63
N GLU A 302 12.70 5.59 8.76
CA GLU A 302 13.18 6.51 7.72
C GLU A 302 13.52 5.77 6.42
N ILE A 303 14.30 4.69 6.53
CA ILE A 303 14.65 3.83 5.39
C ILE A 303 13.38 3.28 4.72
N PHE A 304 12.43 2.77 5.51
CA PHE A 304 11.20 2.18 4.98
C PHE A 304 10.27 3.21 4.31
N THR A 305 10.18 4.43 4.86
CA THR A 305 9.41 5.52 4.23
C THR A 305 9.96 5.87 2.84
N LEU A 306 11.29 5.99 2.68
CA LEU A 306 11.89 6.24 1.37
C LEU A 306 11.78 5.04 0.43
N ALA A 307 11.95 3.83 0.96
CA ALA A 307 11.82 2.63 0.14
C ALA A 307 10.39 2.52 -0.42
N HIS A 308 9.37 2.83 0.39
CA HIS A 308 7.99 2.88 -0.06
C HIS A 308 7.78 3.97 -1.13
N PHE A 309 8.35 5.16 -0.95
CA PHE A 309 8.34 6.22 -1.97
C PHE A 309 8.92 5.75 -3.31
N TYR A 310 10.12 5.13 -3.31
CA TYR A 310 10.75 4.64 -4.54
C TYR A 310 10.00 3.47 -5.19
N ARG A 311 9.41 2.59 -4.37
CA ARG A 311 8.53 1.52 -4.85
C ARG A 311 7.34 2.10 -5.62
N ASN A 312 6.65 3.08 -5.03
CA ASN A 312 5.49 3.71 -5.63
C ASN A 312 5.85 4.45 -6.92
N ALA A 313 6.96 5.19 -6.93
CA ALA A 313 7.46 5.85 -8.14
C ALA A 313 7.71 4.85 -9.28
N GLN A 314 8.31 3.69 -8.99
CA GLN A 314 8.56 2.65 -9.98
C GLN A 314 7.26 1.97 -10.48
N LEU A 315 6.35 1.62 -9.57
CA LEU A 315 5.05 1.00 -9.90
C LEU A 315 4.19 1.90 -10.78
N HIS A 316 4.23 3.21 -10.56
CA HIS A 316 3.48 4.20 -11.33
C HIS A 316 4.24 4.77 -12.53
N HIS A 317 5.43 4.24 -12.84
CA HIS A 317 6.28 4.69 -13.95
C HIS A 317 6.59 6.19 -13.89
N ARG A 318 6.72 6.72 -12.68
CA ARG A 318 7.04 8.13 -12.47
C ARG A 318 8.54 8.37 -12.57
N PRO A 319 8.95 9.52 -13.10
CA PRO A 319 10.35 9.89 -13.12
C PRO A 319 10.84 10.10 -11.68
N ILE A 320 11.95 9.44 -11.33
CA ILE A 320 12.67 9.66 -10.08
C ILE A 320 13.67 10.80 -10.32
N GLU A 321 13.66 11.82 -9.46
CA GLU A 321 14.68 12.89 -9.54
C GLU A 321 16.08 12.31 -9.38
N PRO A 322 17.07 12.79 -10.16
CA PRO A 322 18.44 12.38 -10.02
C PRO A 322 19.08 13.04 -8.77
N ILE A 323 18.56 12.74 -7.58
CA ILE A 323 18.98 13.35 -6.30
C ILE A 323 20.46 13.06 -5.97
N LEU A 324 21.01 11.97 -6.49
CA LEU A 324 22.41 11.60 -6.35
C LEU A 324 23.22 11.95 -7.59
N ALA A 325 22.75 12.88 -8.43
CA ALA A 325 23.52 13.40 -9.56
C ALA A 325 24.91 13.89 -9.11
N GLY A 326 25.94 13.38 -9.77
CA GLY A 326 27.34 13.70 -9.46
C GLY A 326 27.92 12.93 -8.26
N LYS A 327 27.14 12.06 -7.60
CA LYS A 327 27.65 11.14 -6.57
C LYS A 327 28.19 9.86 -7.19
N ILE A 328 29.25 9.33 -6.59
CA ILE A 328 29.92 8.11 -7.05
C ILE A 328 29.89 7.03 -5.96
N LEU A 329 29.41 5.83 -6.31
CA LEU A 329 29.42 4.65 -5.45
C LEU A 329 30.51 3.68 -5.91
N SER A 330 31.48 3.37 -5.06
CA SER A 330 32.39 2.26 -5.30
C SER A 330 31.81 0.97 -4.74
N HIS A 331 31.70 -0.09 -5.55
CA HIS A 331 31.29 -1.40 -5.06
C HIS A 331 32.43 -2.41 -5.15
N MET A 332 32.81 -2.98 -4.01
CA MET A 332 33.91 -3.93 -3.82
C MET A 332 33.36 -5.30 -3.46
N PHE A 333 33.22 -6.18 -4.45
CA PHE A 333 32.71 -7.54 -4.25
C PHE A 333 33.84 -8.56 -4.44
N PHE A 334 34.26 -9.18 -3.34
CA PHE A 334 35.32 -10.20 -3.29
C PHE A 334 34.80 -11.64 -3.37
N GLU A 335 33.47 -11.81 -3.28
CA GLU A 335 32.79 -13.08 -3.49
C GLU A 335 31.62 -12.88 -4.49
N PRO A 336 31.27 -13.91 -5.28
CA PRO A 336 30.22 -13.81 -6.29
C PRO A 336 28.87 -13.34 -5.70
N SER A 337 28.26 -12.34 -6.35
CA SER A 337 26.96 -11.82 -5.94
C SER A 337 26.21 -11.17 -7.08
N THR A 338 25.21 -11.84 -7.64
CA THR A 338 24.36 -11.23 -8.69
C THR A 338 23.35 -10.26 -8.08
N ARG A 339 22.51 -10.71 -7.13
CA ARG A 339 21.43 -9.85 -6.60
C ARG A 339 21.98 -8.66 -5.82
N THR A 340 22.97 -8.88 -4.95
CA THR A 340 23.45 -7.78 -4.11
C THR A 340 24.22 -6.75 -4.94
N GLN A 341 25.09 -7.17 -5.84
CA GLN A 341 25.80 -6.23 -6.70
C GLN A 341 24.84 -5.50 -7.66
N CYS A 342 24.00 -6.24 -8.39
CA CYS A 342 23.15 -5.65 -9.43
C CYS A 342 22.12 -4.67 -8.86
N SER A 343 21.48 -4.95 -7.72
CA SER A 343 20.50 -3.99 -7.20
C SER A 343 21.11 -2.78 -6.48
N PHE A 344 22.36 -2.84 -6.00
CA PHE A 344 23.08 -1.61 -5.60
C PHE A 344 23.44 -0.74 -6.81
N THR A 345 23.97 -1.37 -7.87
CA THR A 345 24.28 -0.67 -9.12
C THR A 345 23.02 -0.04 -9.71
N ALA A 346 21.92 -0.80 -9.82
CA ALA A 346 20.66 -0.29 -10.33
C ALA A 346 20.08 0.83 -9.44
N ALA A 347 20.18 0.71 -8.11
CA ALA A 347 19.74 1.76 -7.19
C ALA A 347 20.50 3.07 -7.43
N MET A 348 21.83 3.02 -7.51
CA MET A 348 22.65 4.22 -7.73
C MET A 348 22.36 4.87 -9.09
N LEU A 349 22.26 4.08 -10.15
CA LEU A 349 21.97 4.57 -11.50
C LEU A 349 20.57 5.22 -11.58
N ARG A 350 19.57 4.63 -10.92
CA ARG A 350 18.20 5.18 -10.88
C ARG A 350 18.10 6.50 -10.13
N LEU A 351 18.99 6.73 -9.16
CA LEU A 351 19.08 7.99 -8.42
C LEU A 351 19.96 9.04 -9.13
N GLY A 352 20.41 8.76 -10.37
CA GLY A 352 21.25 9.67 -11.16
C GLY A 352 22.75 9.63 -10.80
N GLY A 353 23.15 8.73 -9.90
CA GLY A 353 24.54 8.54 -9.50
C GLY A 353 25.35 7.69 -10.47
N SER A 354 26.66 7.66 -10.26
CA SER A 354 27.60 6.82 -11.00
C SER A 354 28.19 5.72 -10.13
N VAL A 355 28.68 4.65 -10.75
CA VAL A 355 29.20 3.48 -10.04
C VAL A 355 30.59 3.12 -10.57
N ILE A 356 31.54 2.93 -9.67
CA ILE A 356 32.87 2.38 -9.99
C ILE A 356 32.87 0.91 -9.55
N PRO A 357 32.82 -0.05 -10.49
CA PRO A 357 32.95 -1.45 -10.16
C PRO A 357 34.40 -1.77 -9.80
N PHE A 358 34.60 -2.41 -8.65
CA PHE A 358 35.88 -3.01 -8.29
C PHE A 358 35.79 -4.53 -8.44
N ASP A 359 36.47 -5.03 -9.46
CA ASP A 359 36.61 -6.47 -9.67
C ASP A 359 37.95 -6.95 -9.09
N SER A 360 37.86 -7.73 -8.02
CA SER A 360 39.04 -8.34 -7.37
C SER A 360 39.88 -9.18 -8.33
N GLN A 361 39.28 -9.79 -9.37
CA GLN A 361 40.00 -10.59 -10.36
C GLN A 361 40.77 -9.75 -11.39
N LEU A 362 40.42 -8.48 -11.58
CA LEU A 362 41.04 -7.57 -12.54
C LEU A 362 41.87 -6.46 -11.87
N SER A 363 41.80 -6.37 -10.53
CA SER A 363 42.45 -5.32 -9.74
C SER A 363 43.92 -5.57 -9.40
N SER A 364 44.59 -4.51 -8.91
CA SER A 364 45.96 -4.53 -8.39
C SER A 364 46.15 -5.39 -7.14
N ILE A 365 45.09 -5.94 -6.55
CA ILE A 365 45.20 -6.93 -5.47
C ILE A 365 45.96 -8.18 -5.95
N LYS A 366 45.84 -8.55 -7.23
CA LYS A 366 46.67 -9.61 -7.83
C LYS A 366 48.16 -9.27 -7.87
N LYS A 367 48.51 -7.99 -7.81
CA LYS A 367 49.89 -7.49 -7.76
C LYS A 367 50.40 -7.34 -6.31
N GLY A 368 49.61 -7.78 -5.31
CA GLY A 368 49.98 -7.74 -3.90
C GLY A 368 49.58 -6.46 -3.16
N GLU A 369 48.70 -5.62 -3.73
CA GLU A 369 48.17 -4.43 -3.03
C GLU A 369 47.34 -4.85 -1.80
N SER A 370 47.53 -4.15 -0.68
CA SER A 370 46.74 -4.40 0.54
C SER A 370 45.30 -3.94 0.35
N LEU A 371 44.36 -4.62 1.01
CA LEU A 371 42.94 -4.22 0.96
C LEU A 371 42.76 -2.78 1.45
N GLU A 372 43.47 -2.41 2.51
CA GLU A 372 43.43 -1.10 3.11
C GLU A 372 43.88 -0.01 2.13
N ASP A 373 44.89 -0.27 1.30
CA ASP A 373 45.35 0.68 0.29
C ASP A 373 44.36 0.79 -0.89
N SER A 374 43.79 -0.33 -1.34
CA SER A 374 42.72 -0.30 -2.35
C SER A 374 41.51 0.51 -1.85
N VAL A 375 41.14 0.38 -0.58
CA VAL A 375 40.06 1.17 0.04
C VAL A 375 40.44 2.65 0.13
N ARG A 376 41.66 3.00 0.55
CA ARG A 376 42.12 4.40 0.63
C ARG A 376 42.09 5.10 -0.73
N MET A 377 42.44 4.35 -1.78
CA MET A 377 42.35 4.83 -3.16
C MET A 377 40.89 5.03 -3.56
N LEU A 378 40.02 4.04 -3.37
CA LEU A 378 38.62 4.13 -3.80
C LEU A 378 37.80 5.17 -3.01
N MET A 379 38.05 5.35 -1.72
CA MET A 379 37.41 6.41 -0.91
C MET A 379 37.83 7.82 -1.33
N SER A 380 38.86 7.95 -2.19
CA SER A 380 39.26 9.23 -2.79
C SER A 380 38.51 9.53 -4.08
N TYR A 381 37.90 8.53 -4.71
CA TYR A 381 37.17 8.65 -5.97
C TYR A 381 35.65 8.57 -5.79
N SER A 382 35.17 8.08 -4.64
CA SER A 382 33.76 7.81 -4.38
C SER A 382 33.23 8.55 -3.16
N ASP A 383 31.92 8.73 -3.12
CA ASP A 383 31.18 9.30 -1.99
C ASP A 383 30.69 8.24 -1.00
N ALA A 384 30.68 6.96 -1.38
CA ALA A 384 30.39 5.81 -0.52
C ALA A 384 31.00 4.52 -1.09
N ILE A 385 31.20 3.55 -0.19
CA ILE A 385 31.70 2.21 -0.51
C ILE A 385 30.68 1.16 -0.10
N VAL A 386 30.30 0.28 -1.02
CA VAL A 386 29.61 -0.97 -0.72
C VAL A 386 30.63 -2.08 -0.78
N ILE A 387 30.76 -2.88 0.28
CA ILE A 387 31.75 -3.95 0.35
C ILE A 387 31.10 -5.29 0.71
N ARG A 388 31.53 -6.35 0.02
CA ARG A 388 31.22 -7.73 0.34
C ARG A 388 32.49 -8.57 0.36
N HIS A 389 32.79 -9.21 1.48
CA HIS A 389 34.06 -9.91 1.71
C HIS A 389 33.86 -11.29 2.36
N PRO A 390 34.62 -12.34 1.98
CA PRO A 390 34.45 -13.68 2.57
C PRO A 390 34.91 -13.80 4.04
N GLU A 391 35.83 -12.94 4.48
CA GLU A 391 36.35 -12.91 5.86
C GLU A 391 35.51 -11.97 6.75
N VAL A 392 35.10 -12.48 7.92
CA VAL A 392 34.36 -11.74 8.95
C VAL A 392 35.25 -10.66 9.55
N GLY A 393 34.70 -9.48 9.83
CA GLY A 393 35.44 -8.37 10.47
C GLY A 393 36.23 -7.48 9.51
N VAL A 394 36.42 -7.90 8.25
CA VAL A 394 37.03 -7.05 7.22
C VAL A 394 36.24 -5.77 6.99
N VAL A 395 34.91 -5.87 6.96
CA VAL A 395 34.06 -4.71 6.71
C VAL A 395 34.19 -3.67 7.83
N GLN A 396 34.44 -4.10 9.07
CA GLN A 396 34.77 -3.20 10.18
C GLN A 396 36.14 -2.53 9.99
N ARG A 397 37.19 -3.30 9.65
CA ARG A 397 38.52 -2.74 9.36
C ARG A 397 38.48 -1.67 8.26
N VAL A 398 37.65 -1.90 7.23
CA VAL A 398 37.42 -0.95 6.13
C VAL A 398 36.68 0.29 6.62
N ALA A 399 35.68 0.14 7.49
CA ALA A 399 34.97 1.27 8.08
C ALA A 399 35.91 2.15 8.94
N ASP A 400 36.77 1.54 9.74
CA ASP A 400 37.69 2.25 10.65
C ASP A 400 38.66 3.20 9.92
N ILE A 401 39.00 2.90 8.66
CA ILE A 401 39.90 3.73 7.84
C ILE A 401 39.17 4.63 6.83
N SER A 402 37.87 4.43 6.62
CA SER A 402 37.12 5.09 5.55
C SER A 402 36.59 6.45 5.99
N ARG A 403 36.86 7.48 5.20
CA ARG A 403 36.27 8.82 5.37
C ARG A 403 34.89 8.99 4.74
N VAL A 404 34.43 7.97 4.01
CA VAL A 404 33.11 7.91 3.36
C VAL A 404 32.28 6.78 3.94
N PRO A 405 30.94 6.84 3.87
CA PRO A 405 30.07 5.76 4.32
C PRO A 405 30.45 4.40 3.73
N VAL A 406 30.45 3.39 4.59
CA VAL A 406 30.73 1.99 4.22
C VAL A 406 29.46 1.18 4.47
N ILE A 407 29.01 0.44 3.48
CA ILE A 407 27.80 -0.37 3.52
C ILE A 407 28.19 -1.84 3.41
N ASN A 408 27.86 -2.63 4.44
CA ASN A 408 28.07 -4.07 4.47
C ASN A 408 27.04 -4.78 3.57
N ALA A 409 27.52 -5.34 2.46
CA ALA A 409 26.78 -6.18 1.52
C ALA A 409 27.00 -7.69 1.77
N GLY A 410 27.65 -8.05 2.89
CA GLY A 410 27.90 -9.40 3.37
C GLY A 410 29.35 -9.58 3.82
N ASP A 411 29.55 -10.08 5.03
CA ASP A 411 30.88 -10.48 5.53
C ASP A 411 30.90 -11.93 6.00
N GLY A 412 31.45 -12.84 5.18
CA GLY A 412 31.56 -14.27 5.52
C GLY A 412 30.25 -14.89 6.03
N ILE A 413 30.31 -15.52 7.22
CA ILE A 413 29.13 -16.03 7.95
C ILE A 413 28.55 -15.03 8.97
N GLY A 414 29.06 -13.80 8.97
CA GLY A 414 28.70 -12.71 9.88
C GLY A 414 27.33 -12.11 9.56
N GLU A 415 27.33 -10.88 9.04
CA GLU A 415 26.11 -10.10 8.86
C GLU A 415 25.86 -9.67 7.40
N HIS A 416 24.60 -9.31 7.14
CA HIS A 416 24.11 -8.74 5.90
C HIS A 416 22.96 -7.77 6.23
N PRO A 417 23.24 -6.59 6.81
CA PRO A 417 22.22 -5.69 7.37
C PRO A 417 21.22 -5.20 6.31
N THR A 418 21.67 -4.99 5.08
CA THR A 418 20.82 -4.53 3.98
C THR A 418 19.84 -5.61 3.48
N GLN A 419 20.17 -6.89 3.69
CA GLN A 419 19.23 -7.99 3.46
C GLN A 419 18.21 -8.06 4.60
N ALA A 420 18.63 -7.92 5.86
CA ALA A 420 17.69 -7.88 6.98
C ALA A 420 16.68 -6.72 6.85
N LEU A 421 17.14 -5.54 6.43
CA LEU A 421 16.27 -4.39 6.17
C LEU A 421 15.22 -4.67 5.10
N LEU A 422 15.61 -5.24 3.95
CA LEU A 422 14.64 -5.54 2.89
C LEU A 422 13.71 -6.70 3.26
N ASP A 423 14.16 -7.61 4.12
CA ASP A 423 13.34 -8.70 4.65
C ASP A 423 12.25 -8.15 5.58
N VAL A 424 12.62 -7.30 6.55
CA VAL A 424 11.67 -6.62 7.44
C VAL A 424 10.69 -5.74 6.64
N PHE A 425 11.18 -5.01 5.64
CA PHE A 425 10.32 -4.23 4.75
C PHE A 425 9.31 -5.12 4.03
N THR A 426 9.74 -6.27 3.50
CA THR A 426 8.84 -7.19 2.81
C THR A 426 7.80 -7.78 3.74
N ILE A 427 8.17 -8.18 4.96
CA ILE A 427 7.21 -8.65 5.98
C ILE A 427 6.15 -7.57 6.24
N ARG A 428 6.57 -6.30 6.36
CA ARG A 428 5.66 -5.18 6.59
C ARG A 428 4.71 -4.94 5.42
N GLU A 429 5.18 -4.95 4.18
CA GLU A 429 4.34 -4.69 3.01
C GLU A 429 3.33 -5.83 2.78
N GLU A 430 3.73 -7.07 3.04
CA GLU A 430 2.89 -8.24 2.77
C GLU A 430 1.87 -8.53 3.89
N ILE A 431 2.26 -8.37 5.16
CA ILE A 431 1.40 -8.68 6.32
C ILE A 431 0.76 -7.43 6.93
N GLY A 432 1.37 -6.26 6.78
CA GLY A 432 0.86 -4.99 7.28
C GLY A 432 1.19 -4.68 8.75
N THR A 433 1.48 -5.70 9.58
CA THR A 433 1.79 -5.53 11.01
C THR A 433 2.86 -6.50 11.50
N PHE A 434 3.56 -6.13 12.58
CA PHE A 434 4.44 -7.03 13.34
C PHE A 434 3.77 -7.58 14.61
N ASN A 435 2.55 -7.15 14.94
CA ASN A 435 1.88 -7.54 16.19
C ASN A 435 1.51 -9.03 16.17
N GLY A 436 2.05 -9.80 17.12
CA GLY A 436 1.73 -11.20 17.33
C GLY A 436 2.25 -12.15 16.24
N LEU A 437 3.22 -11.73 15.42
CA LEU A 437 3.69 -12.56 14.31
C LEU A 437 4.54 -13.75 14.78
N THR A 438 4.28 -14.89 14.17
CA THR A 438 5.10 -16.10 14.28
C THR A 438 5.98 -16.23 13.04
N ILE A 439 7.28 -16.00 13.20
CA ILE A 439 8.28 -16.05 12.13
C ILE A 439 9.08 -17.33 12.28
N THR A 440 9.04 -18.19 11.25
CA THR A 440 9.72 -19.48 11.24
C THR A 440 10.86 -19.45 10.21
N MET A 441 12.09 -19.59 10.69
CA MET A 441 13.31 -19.62 9.87
C MET A 441 13.75 -21.07 9.66
N VAL A 442 14.01 -21.45 8.40
CA VAL A 442 14.23 -22.86 8.01
C VAL A 442 15.50 -23.03 7.20
N GLY A 443 16.27 -24.09 7.49
CA GLY A 443 17.39 -24.55 6.65
C GLY A 443 18.76 -24.44 7.35
N ASP A 444 19.75 -23.86 6.67
CA ASP A 444 21.10 -23.65 7.22
C ASP A 444 21.14 -22.40 8.09
N LEU A 445 20.77 -22.56 9.36
CA LEU A 445 20.71 -21.47 10.33
C LEU A 445 22.06 -21.16 10.97
N LYS A 446 23.01 -22.10 10.96
CA LYS A 446 24.35 -21.95 11.54
C LYS A 446 25.23 -20.96 10.78
N HIS A 447 25.09 -20.95 9.46
CA HIS A 447 25.98 -20.20 8.58
C HIS A 447 25.22 -19.16 7.74
N GLY A 448 23.90 -19.06 7.94
CA GLY A 448 23.03 -18.16 7.21
C GLY A 448 23.16 -16.72 7.73
N ARG A 449 24.14 -15.96 7.23
CA ARG A 449 24.31 -14.53 7.57
C ARG A 449 23.03 -13.68 7.46
N THR A 450 22.14 -14.05 6.53
CA THR A 450 20.85 -13.36 6.34
C THR A 450 19.89 -13.61 7.51
N VAL A 451 19.78 -14.86 7.99
CA VAL A 451 18.94 -15.19 9.14
C VAL A 451 19.53 -14.65 10.44
N HIS A 452 20.86 -14.64 10.59
CA HIS A 452 21.52 -14.01 11.74
C HIS A 452 21.15 -12.52 11.82
N SER A 453 21.25 -11.82 10.69
CA SER A 453 20.96 -10.39 10.57
C SER A 453 19.48 -10.09 10.78
N LEU A 454 18.60 -10.90 10.19
CA LEU A 454 17.15 -10.75 10.35
C LEU A 454 16.72 -10.98 11.80
N ALA A 455 17.20 -12.04 12.45
CA ALA A 455 16.88 -12.32 13.86
C ALA A 455 17.34 -11.18 14.78
N LYS A 456 18.56 -10.65 14.57
CA LYS A 456 19.07 -9.48 15.28
C LYS A 456 18.23 -8.22 15.02
N LEU A 457 17.84 -7.95 13.77
CA LEU A 457 17.06 -6.76 13.44
C LEU A 457 15.65 -6.81 14.02
N LEU A 458 15.02 -8.00 14.06
CA LEU A 458 13.68 -8.19 14.63
C LEU A 458 13.61 -7.84 16.12
N THR A 459 14.73 -7.79 16.84
CA THR A 459 14.78 -7.34 18.24
C THR A 459 14.26 -5.93 18.44
N ILE A 460 14.34 -5.06 17.42
CA ILE A 460 13.77 -3.71 17.49
C ILE A 460 12.24 -3.71 17.52
N TYR A 461 11.57 -4.86 17.37
CA TYR A 461 10.12 -5.06 17.42
C TYR A 461 9.69 -5.97 18.59
N SER A 462 10.51 -6.09 19.65
CA SER A 462 10.20 -6.94 20.81
C SER A 462 8.90 -6.57 21.54
N ASP A 463 8.50 -5.29 21.50
CA ASP A 463 7.21 -4.80 22.04
C ASP A 463 5.99 -5.30 21.24
N LYS A 464 6.18 -5.99 20.11
CA LYS A 464 5.10 -6.45 19.23
C LYS A 464 4.70 -7.90 19.46
N SER A 465 5.16 -8.53 20.53
CA SER A 465 4.82 -9.93 20.86
C SER A 465 5.13 -10.92 19.73
N ILE A 466 6.24 -10.71 19.01
CA ILE A 466 6.69 -11.64 17.96
C ILE A 466 7.26 -12.92 18.58
N THR A 467 7.14 -14.04 17.86
CA THR A 467 7.76 -15.33 18.22
C THR A 467 8.67 -15.80 17.10
N LEU A 468 9.90 -16.22 17.42
CA LEU A 468 10.82 -16.81 16.45
C LEU A 468 10.90 -18.33 16.62
N ASN A 469 10.69 -19.05 15.53
CA ASN A 469 10.89 -20.48 15.46
C ASN A 469 12.06 -20.81 14.54
N TYR A 470 12.89 -21.77 14.94
CA TYR A 470 14.04 -22.22 14.19
C TYR A 470 13.86 -23.69 13.81
N VAL A 471 13.89 -23.97 12.51
CA VAL A 471 13.69 -25.31 11.96
C VAL A 471 14.94 -25.72 11.19
N SER A 472 15.75 -26.60 11.78
CA SER A 472 17.02 -27.02 11.19
C SER A 472 17.50 -28.38 11.72
N PRO A 473 18.36 -29.09 10.98
CA PRO A 473 19.13 -30.19 11.56
C PRO A 473 19.97 -29.70 12.75
N PRO A 474 20.24 -30.55 13.77
CA PRO A 474 21.09 -30.17 14.90
C PRO A 474 22.48 -29.64 14.49
N SER A 475 23.05 -30.16 13.40
CA SER A 475 24.35 -29.74 12.86
C SER A 475 24.34 -28.32 12.26
N LEU A 476 23.17 -27.80 11.92
CA LEU A 476 22.95 -26.49 11.28
C LEU A 476 22.10 -25.54 12.14
N ALA A 477 22.04 -25.77 13.45
CA ALA A 477 21.27 -24.95 14.39
C ALA A 477 21.75 -23.48 14.45
N MET A 478 20.83 -22.58 14.78
CA MET A 478 21.11 -21.15 14.99
C MET A 478 22.24 -20.98 16.04
N PRO A 479 23.26 -20.14 15.78
CA PRO A 479 24.33 -19.91 16.74
C PRO A 479 23.85 -19.34 18.08
N GLN A 480 24.50 -19.76 19.16
CA GLN A 480 24.09 -19.41 20.52
C GLN A 480 24.19 -17.91 20.81
N ASP A 481 25.14 -17.21 20.18
CA ASP A 481 25.29 -15.75 20.31
C ASP A 481 24.09 -15.01 19.72
N VAL A 482 23.57 -15.45 18.57
CA VAL A 482 22.36 -14.88 17.96
C VAL A 482 21.15 -15.15 18.84
N MET A 483 20.98 -16.40 19.31
CA MET A 483 19.86 -16.76 20.20
C MET A 483 19.89 -15.97 21.52
N SER A 484 21.09 -15.75 22.07
CA SER A 484 21.28 -14.97 23.30
C SER A 484 20.92 -13.50 23.09
N CYS A 485 21.30 -12.93 21.93
CA CYS A 485 20.91 -11.57 21.54
C CYS A 485 19.39 -11.41 21.46
N VAL A 486 18.70 -12.36 20.82
CA VAL A 486 17.24 -12.35 20.71
C VAL A 486 16.58 -12.55 22.08
N SER A 487 17.13 -13.43 22.92
CA SER A 487 16.62 -13.66 24.27
C SER A 487 16.76 -12.43 25.16
N ALA A 488 17.86 -11.68 25.03
CA ALA A 488 18.07 -10.44 25.78
C ALA A 488 17.02 -9.36 25.44
N ALA A 489 16.45 -9.41 24.23
CA ALA A 489 15.35 -8.55 23.82
C ALA A 489 13.97 -9.03 24.29
N GLY A 490 13.87 -10.19 24.94
CA GLY A 490 12.63 -10.75 25.48
C GLY A 490 11.73 -11.46 24.45
N ILE A 491 12.26 -11.80 23.28
CA ILE A 491 11.48 -12.48 22.22
C ILE A 491 11.45 -14.00 22.48
N PRO A 492 10.25 -14.63 22.56
CA PRO A 492 10.12 -16.08 22.64
C PRO A 492 10.77 -16.80 21.46
N GLN A 493 11.55 -17.84 21.76
CA GLN A 493 12.27 -18.66 20.78
C GLN A 493 11.93 -20.14 20.95
N LYS A 494 11.70 -20.86 19.85
CA LYS A 494 11.46 -22.32 19.86
C LYS A 494 12.28 -23.03 18.79
N LEU A 495 12.73 -24.24 19.10
CA LEU A 495 13.54 -25.09 18.23
C LEU A 495 12.72 -26.29 17.74
N TYR A 496 12.82 -26.57 16.46
CA TYR A 496 12.14 -27.69 15.80
C TYR A 496 13.09 -28.40 14.83
N THR A 497 12.89 -29.69 14.65
CA THR A 497 13.61 -30.50 13.64
C THR A 497 12.77 -30.79 12.41
N SER A 498 11.48 -30.49 12.45
CA SER A 498 10.53 -30.71 11.35
C SER A 498 9.69 -29.47 11.11
N LEU A 499 9.57 -29.07 9.85
CA LEU A 499 8.70 -27.95 9.47
C LEU A 499 7.21 -28.29 9.64
N ASP A 500 6.84 -29.58 9.56
CA ASP A 500 5.45 -30.03 9.64
C ASP A 500 4.77 -29.63 10.96
N GLU A 501 5.53 -29.64 12.06
CA GLU A 501 5.03 -29.36 13.42
C GLU A 501 4.60 -27.91 13.63
N ILE A 502 5.26 -26.96 12.94
CA ILE A 502 5.10 -25.52 13.19
C ILE A 502 4.51 -24.75 12.01
N LEU A 503 4.45 -25.36 10.83
CA LEU A 503 3.91 -24.74 9.62
C LEU A 503 2.47 -24.22 9.78
N PRO A 504 1.54 -24.89 10.50
CA PRO A 504 0.17 -24.39 10.69
C PRO A 504 0.07 -23.07 11.46
N ASP A 505 1.05 -22.79 12.33
CA ASP A 505 1.08 -21.58 13.16
C ASP A 505 1.96 -20.47 12.58
N THR A 506 2.70 -20.75 11.50
CA THR A 506 3.65 -19.81 10.90
C THR A 506 2.96 -18.72 10.07
N ASP A 507 3.27 -17.45 10.35
CA ASP A 507 2.84 -16.29 9.54
C ASP A 507 3.91 -15.89 8.50
N VAL A 508 5.19 -15.98 8.87
CA VAL A 508 6.30 -15.73 7.94
C VAL A 508 7.20 -16.96 7.89
N LEU A 509 7.22 -17.64 6.75
CA LEU A 509 8.13 -18.75 6.51
C LEU A 509 9.36 -18.25 5.75
N TYR A 510 10.48 -18.11 6.45
CA TYR A 510 11.74 -17.64 5.88
C TYR A 510 12.66 -18.83 5.60
N MET A 511 12.74 -19.20 4.33
CA MET A 511 13.53 -20.32 3.86
C MET A 511 14.98 -19.90 3.57
N THR A 512 15.91 -20.78 3.86
CA THR A 512 17.33 -20.64 3.50
C THR A 512 17.79 -21.85 2.69
N ARG A 513 18.83 -21.63 1.88
CA ARG A 513 19.46 -22.69 1.11
C ARG A 513 20.24 -23.61 2.04
N ILE A 514 19.95 -24.92 1.96
CA ILE A 514 20.78 -25.95 2.56
C ILE A 514 21.94 -26.24 1.61
N GLN A 515 23.15 -25.87 2.02
CA GLN A 515 24.35 -26.00 1.19
C GLN A 515 24.97 -27.40 1.35
N LYS A 516 24.88 -28.22 0.30
CA LYS A 516 25.41 -29.60 0.25
C LYS A 516 26.89 -29.66 0.65
N GLU A 517 27.66 -28.66 0.26
CA GLU A 517 29.09 -28.52 0.54
C GLU A 517 29.44 -28.34 2.02
N ARG A 518 28.46 -28.14 2.91
CA ARG A 518 28.67 -27.96 4.35
C ARG A 518 28.42 -29.21 5.18
N PHE A 519 28.02 -30.30 4.55
CA PHE A 519 27.85 -31.59 5.21
C PHE A 519 29.12 -32.41 5.10
N THR A 520 29.46 -33.11 6.18
CA THR A 520 30.61 -34.02 6.25
C THR A 520 30.43 -35.27 5.38
N SER A 521 29.19 -35.64 5.05
CA SER A 521 28.86 -36.76 4.19
C SER A 521 27.63 -36.45 3.35
N GLU A 522 27.66 -36.87 2.07
CA GLU A 522 26.53 -36.78 1.14
C GLU A 522 25.29 -37.53 1.66
N THR A 523 25.50 -38.63 2.40
CA THR A 523 24.40 -39.39 3.01
C THR A 523 23.70 -38.65 4.15
N GLU A 524 24.40 -37.73 4.84
CA GLU A 524 23.80 -36.89 5.88
C GLU A 524 22.93 -35.80 5.25
N TYR A 525 23.40 -35.22 4.15
CA TYR A 525 22.65 -34.26 3.35
C TYR A 525 21.36 -34.88 2.76
N GLU A 526 21.45 -36.07 2.16
CA GLU A 526 20.29 -36.74 1.54
C GLU A 526 19.19 -37.08 2.55
N LYS A 527 19.56 -37.46 3.78
CA LYS A 527 18.59 -37.75 4.86
C LYS A 527 17.77 -36.54 5.29
N VAL A 528 18.35 -35.34 5.19
CA VAL A 528 17.75 -34.13 5.74
C VAL A 528 17.21 -33.19 4.67
N CYS A 529 17.71 -33.21 3.44
CA CYS A 529 17.37 -32.21 2.44
C CYS A 529 15.88 -32.25 2.07
N ASP A 530 15.24 -33.42 2.03
CA ASP A 530 13.81 -33.56 1.71
C ASP A 530 12.88 -33.04 2.81
N LEU A 531 13.32 -33.03 4.07
CA LEU A 531 12.50 -32.61 5.23
C LEU A 531 12.20 -31.11 5.25
N TYR A 532 12.99 -30.32 4.50
CA TYR A 532 12.89 -28.87 4.46
C TYR A 532 12.47 -28.35 3.07
N LYS A 533 11.96 -29.22 2.18
CA LYS A 533 11.49 -28.81 0.85
C LYS A 533 10.06 -28.29 0.89
N ILE A 534 9.86 -27.11 0.33
CA ILE A 534 8.54 -26.55 0.08
C ILE A 534 8.01 -27.03 -1.28
N THR A 535 6.82 -27.64 -1.25
CA THR A 535 6.04 -27.98 -2.45
C THR A 535 4.60 -27.47 -2.31
N PRO A 536 3.86 -27.24 -3.41
CA PRO A 536 2.44 -26.87 -3.33
C PRO A 536 1.60 -27.82 -2.47
N LYS A 537 1.89 -29.14 -2.54
CA LYS A 537 1.20 -30.17 -1.74
C LYS A 537 1.46 -29.99 -0.25
N PHE A 538 2.70 -29.71 0.13
CA PHE A 538 3.12 -29.49 1.52
C PHE A 538 2.50 -28.21 2.08
N MET A 539 2.47 -27.14 1.28
CA MET A 539 1.91 -25.84 1.67
C MET A 539 0.39 -25.81 1.83
N ARG A 540 -0.32 -26.93 1.61
CA ARG A 540 -1.75 -27.07 1.98
C ARG A 540 -1.97 -27.13 3.49
N LYS A 541 -0.95 -27.53 4.26
CA LYS A 541 -0.99 -27.55 5.74
C LYS A 541 -0.79 -26.17 6.36
N ALA A 542 -0.23 -25.25 5.60
CA ALA A 542 0.09 -23.91 6.06
C ALA A 542 -1.15 -23.02 6.11
N LYS A 543 -1.05 -21.88 6.80
CA LYS A 543 -2.07 -20.84 6.78
C LYS A 543 -2.39 -20.42 5.34
N LYS A 544 -3.64 -20.04 5.11
CA LYS A 544 -4.11 -19.54 3.81
C LYS A 544 -3.48 -18.18 3.47
N HIS A 545 -3.51 -17.83 2.20
CA HIS A 545 -3.13 -16.51 1.71
C HIS A 545 -3.83 -15.38 2.47
N GLY A 546 -3.15 -14.23 2.63
CA GLY A 546 -3.60 -13.10 3.46
C GLY A 546 -3.31 -13.27 4.96
N LYS A 547 -2.85 -14.44 5.39
CA LYS A 547 -2.40 -14.71 6.77
C LYS A 547 -0.96 -15.23 6.86
N MET A 548 -0.33 -15.51 5.72
CA MET A 548 1.05 -16.02 5.69
C MET A 548 1.75 -15.70 4.38
N ILE A 549 3.08 -15.51 4.47
CA ILE A 549 3.99 -15.42 3.32
C ILE A 549 5.16 -16.38 3.40
N VAL A 550 5.74 -16.69 2.25
CA VAL A 550 6.98 -17.45 2.10
C VAL A 550 8.06 -16.55 1.48
N MET A 551 9.16 -16.41 2.21
CA MET A 551 10.31 -15.60 1.84
C MET A 551 11.56 -16.46 1.66
N HIS A 552 12.49 -16.00 0.83
CA HIS A 552 13.75 -16.69 0.57
C HIS A 552 14.77 -15.65 0.04
N PRO A 553 15.97 -15.51 0.64
CA PRO A 553 16.96 -14.51 0.22
C PRO A 553 17.56 -14.80 -1.17
N LEU A 554 17.27 -15.99 -1.71
CA LEU A 554 17.72 -16.56 -2.98
C LEU A 554 19.27 -16.78 -2.98
N PRO A 555 19.90 -17.33 -4.03
CA PRO A 555 19.27 -18.19 -5.03
C PRO A 555 18.70 -19.43 -4.33
N ARG A 556 17.58 -19.93 -4.84
CA ARG A 556 17.05 -21.23 -4.41
C ARG A 556 17.57 -22.33 -5.31
N LEU A 557 17.73 -23.52 -4.77
CA LEU A 557 17.85 -24.77 -5.52
C LEU A 557 16.53 -25.54 -5.40
N ASP A 558 16.56 -26.73 -4.80
CA ASP A 558 15.42 -27.63 -4.67
C ASP A 558 14.61 -27.42 -3.39
N GLU A 559 15.06 -26.54 -2.48
CA GLU A 559 14.39 -26.24 -1.21
C GLU A 559 13.03 -25.56 -1.39
N VAL A 560 12.79 -24.88 -2.51
CA VAL A 560 11.48 -24.33 -2.88
C VAL A 560 11.17 -24.73 -4.30
N SER A 561 10.17 -25.59 -4.48
CA SER A 561 9.72 -26.04 -5.80
C SER A 561 9.27 -24.86 -6.66
N THR A 562 9.68 -24.83 -7.93
CA THR A 562 9.24 -23.83 -8.92
C THR A 562 7.73 -23.86 -9.17
N ALA A 563 7.06 -24.99 -8.93
CA ALA A 563 5.61 -25.08 -9.00
C ALA A 563 4.90 -24.25 -7.92
N PHE A 564 5.63 -23.80 -6.89
CA PHE A 564 5.10 -22.92 -5.85
C PHE A 564 5.14 -21.43 -6.24
N ASP A 565 5.76 -21.05 -7.36
CA ASP A 565 5.91 -19.65 -7.78
C ASP A 565 4.59 -18.94 -8.05
N ILE A 566 3.61 -19.71 -8.53
CA ILE A 566 2.27 -19.20 -8.83
C ILE A 566 1.39 -19.07 -7.58
N ASP A 567 1.84 -19.59 -6.43
CA ASP A 567 1.13 -19.43 -5.17
C ASP A 567 1.26 -17.98 -4.71
N PRO A 568 0.16 -17.28 -4.41
CA PRO A 568 0.23 -15.86 -4.05
C PRO A 568 1.04 -15.61 -2.76
N ARG A 569 1.19 -16.62 -1.90
CA ARG A 569 2.04 -16.56 -0.69
C ARG A 569 3.54 -16.52 -1.01
N ALA A 570 3.96 -16.86 -2.24
CA ALA A 570 5.34 -16.80 -2.66
C ALA A 570 5.82 -15.34 -2.83
N ALA A 571 6.47 -14.81 -1.80
CA ALA A 571 6.91 -13.41 -1.76
C ALA A 571 8.37 -13.22 -2.15
N TYR A 572 9.18 -14.27 -2.35
CA TYR A 572 10.64 -14.18 -2.56
C TYR A 572 11.08 -13.39 -3.81
N PHE A 573 10.27 -13.30 -4.87
CA PHE A 573 10.56 -12.41 -6.00
C PHE A 573 10.19 -10.95 -5.70
N ARG A 574 9.07 -10.71 -5.02
CA ARG A 574 8.69 -9.37 -4.53
C ARG A 574 9.72 -8.86 -3.50
N GLN A 575 10.22 -9.75 -2.64
CA GLN A 575 11.33 -9.51 -1.72
C GLN A 575 12.60 -9.07 -2.46
N ALA A 576 12.97 -9.76 -3.55
CA ALA A 576 14.14 -9.39 -4.33
C ALA A 576 14.00 -8.00 -4.98
N GLU A 577 12.80 -7.67 -5.47
CA GLU A 577 12.47 -6.35 -6.01
C GLU A 577 12.52 -5.27 -4.92
N ASN A 578 11.96 -5.53 -3.74
CA ASN A 578 12.03 -4.65 -2.57
C ASN A 578 13.48 -4.31 -2.17
N GLY A 579 14.42 -5.20 -2.47
CA GLY A 579 15.84 -4.94 -2.30
C GLY A 579 16.37 -3.75 -3.09
N LEU A 580 15.81 -3.45 -4.26
CA LEU A 580 16.15 -2.25 -5.04
C LEU A 580 15.76 -0.98 -4.28
N TYR A 581 14.50 -0.91 -3.83
CA TYR A 581 13.95 0.28 -3.19
C TYR A 581 14.60 0.58 -1.84
N ILE A 582 14.88 -0.45 -1.05
CA ILE A 582 15.60 -0.31 0.21
C ILE A 582 17.01 0.24 0.00
N ARG A 583 17.68 -0.17 -1.07
CA ARG A 583 19.04 0.33 -1.36
C ARG A 583 19.01 1.73 -1.93
N MET A 584 17.99 2.09 -2.70
CA MET A 584 17.76 3.48 -3.10
C MET A 584 17.55 4.37 -1.86
N ALA A 585 16.73 3.92 -0.91
CA ALA A 585 16.51 4.62 0.36
C ALA A 585 17.82 4.80 1.16
N ILE A 586 18.57 3.72 1.35
CA ILE A 586 19.87 3.76 2.05
C ILE A 586 20.82 4.75 1.38
N LEU A 587 21.03 4.64 0.06
CA LEU A 587 21.95 5.52 -0.67
C LEU A 587 21.50 6.98 -0.59
N THR A 588 20.20 7.23 -0.67
CA THR A 588 19.64 8.58 -0.53
C THR A 588 19.95 9.14 0.84
N ILE A 589 19.58 8.45 1.93
CA ILE A 589 19.82 8.94 3.30
C ILE A 589 21.32 9.19 3.56
N LEU A 590 22.19 8.34 3.03
CA LEU A 590 23.64 8.47 3.26
C LEU A 590 24.28 9.62 2.48
N LEU A 591 23.76 9.96 1.30
CA LEU A 591 24.44 10.80 0.31
C LEU A 591 23.70 12.10 -0.06
N SER A 592 22.40 12.21 0.19
CA SER A 592 21.62 13.43 -0.04
C SER A 592 21.95 14.49 1.02
N LYS A 593 22.00 15.76 0.62
CA LYS A 593 22.30 16.90 1.50
C LYS A 593 21.08 17.43 2.23
#